data_AF-A0A838E1R0-F1
#
_entry.id   AF-A0A838E1R0-F1
#
_cell.length_a   1.000
_cell.length_b   1.000
_cell.length_c   1.000
_cell.angle_alpha   90.00
_cell.angle_beta   90.00
_cell.angle_gamma   90.00
#
_symmetry.space_group_name_H-M   'P 1'
#
loop_
_entity.id
_entity.type
_entity.pdbx_description
1 polymer ?
#
loop_
_entity_poly.entity_id
_entity_poly.type
_entity_poly.pdbx_seq_one_letter_code
_entity_poly.pdbx_strand_id
1 'polypeptide(L)'
;IYTDKLVAFAFRPNRIKYRDVWDIMWLHNQGVNPKLELIPHKLKDRGYSLDYFLNLFDERLLLIKEHPDCVVEFKQEMIRFLSAEHISRIVEQEQLWSFITYLLEDLGNRIKNKLS
;
A
#
# COMPACT_ATOMS: atom_id res chain seq x y z
N ILE A 1 -0.46 10.29 -8.30
CA ILE A 1 -1.33 9.73 -7.24
C ILE A 1 -0.95 8.29 -6.91
N TYR A 2 -1.18 7.30 -7.79
CA TYR A 2 -0.89 5.89 -7.44
C TYR A 2 0.58 5.65 -7.06
N THR A 3 1.53 6.04 -7.91
CA THR A 3 2.96 5.94 -7.59
C THR A 3 3.34 6.66 -6.29
N ASP A 4 2.70 7.81 -6.00
CA ASP A 4 2.94 8.56 -4.76
C ASP A 4 2.49 7.78 -3.53
N LYS A 5 1.39 7.00 -3.63
CA LYS A 5 0.91 6.14 -2.55
C LYS A 5 1.86 4.98 -2.27
N LEU A 6 2.45 4.38 -3.31
CA LEU A 6 3.48 3.34 -3.14
C LEU A 6 4.74 3.88 -2.46
N VAL A 7 5.19 5.07 -2.85
CA VAL A 7 6.33 5.72 -2.20
C VAL A 7 5.98 6.10 -0.75
N ALA A 8 4.79 6.66 -0.52
CA ALA A 8 4.34 7.01 0.83
C ALA A 8 4.22 5.77 1.74
N PHE A 9 3.73 4.65 1.22
CA PHE A 9 3.60 3.40 1.96
C PHE A 9 4.91 2.97 2.62
N ALA A 10 6.03 3.04 1.90
CA ALA A 10 7.35 2.72 2.45
C ALA A 10 7.85 3.78 3.47
N PHE A 11 7.73 5.06 3.13
CA PHE A 11 8.41 6.12 3.90
C PHE A 11 7.62 6.72 5.06
N ARG A 12 6.36 6.32 5.31
CA ARG A 12 5.63 6.81 6.48
C ARG A 12 6.36 6.34 7.76
N PRO A 13 6.82 7.26 8.61
CA PRO A 13 7.53 6.90 9.83
C PRO A 13 6.55 6.34 10.87
N ASN A 14 6.99 5.33 11.60
CA ASN A 14 6.38 4.81 12.84
C ASN A 14 4.95 4.25 12.75
N ARG A 15 4.35 4.15 11.56
CA ARG A 15 3.04 3.51 11.36
C ARG A 15 2.72 3.22 9.91
N ILE A 16 1.85 2.24 9.68
CA ILE A 16 1.08 2.12 8.44
C ILE A 16 0.01 3.20 8.42
N LYS A 17 -0.14 3.89 7.28
CA LYS A 17 -1.28 4.77 7.05
C LYS A 17 -2.32 3.98 6.25
N TYR A 18 -3.36 3.45 6.91
CA TYR A 18 -4.29 2.53 6.26
C TYR A 18 -5.10 3.19 5.14
N ARG A 19 -5.27 4.52 5.16
CA ARG A 19 -5.80 5.25 4.01
C ARG A 19 -4.94 5.13 2.75
N ASP A 20 -3.62 5.14 2.87
CA ASP A 20 -2.75 4.98 1.70
C ASP A 20 -2.87 3.55 1.14
N VAL A 21 -3.02 2.54 2.02
CA VAL A 21 -3.30 1.14 1.64
C VAL A 21 -4.64 0.99 0.92
N TRP A 22 -5.69 1.62 1.45
CA TRP A 22 -7.00 1.66 0.80
C TRP A 22 -6.94 2.32 -0.57
N ASP A 23 -6.29 3.48 -0.68
CA ASP A 23 -6.20 4.21 -1.94
C ASP A 23 -5.44 3.39 -3.00
N ILE A 24 -4.40 2.62 -2.62
CA ILE A 24 -3.69 1.67 -3.51
C ILE A 24 -4.67 0.62 -4.06
N MET A 25 -5.40 -0.05 -3.17
CA MET A 25 -6.37 -1.09 -3.54
C MET A 25 -7.49 -0.52 -4.41
N TRP A 26 -8.02 0.64 -4.03
CA TRP A 26 -9.10 1.30 -4.77
C TRP A 26 -8.65 1.70 -6.17
N LEU A 27 -7.48 2.33 -6.32
CA LEU A 27 -6.92 2.70 -7.63
C LEU A 27 -6.67 1.48 -8.52
N HIS A 28 -6.18 0.38 -7.93
CA HIS A 28 -6.03 -0.89 -8.64
C HIS A 28 -7.37 -1.40 -9.18
N ASN A 29 -8.41 -1.43 -8.35
CA ASN A 29 -9.75 -1.88 -8.75
C ASN A 29 -10.41 -0.97 -9.80
N GLN A 30 -10.00 0.29 -9.91
CA GLN A 30 -10.40 1.18 -11.01
C GLN A 30 -9.64 0.93 -12.32
N GLY A 31 -8.75 -0.08 -12.37
CA GLY A 31 -7.93 -0.40 -13.54
C GLY A 31 -6.78 0.59 -13.78
N VAL A 32 -6.43 1.42 -12.78
CA VAL A 32 -5.33 2.39 -12.91
C VAL A 32 -4.00 1.68 -12.71
N ASN A 33 -3.07 1.85 -13.65
CA ASN A 33 -1.71 1.32 -13.51
C ASN A 33 -0.76 2.35 -12.88
N PRO A 34 0.07 1.96 -11.90
CA PRO A 34 1.08 2.85 -11.36
C PRO A 34 2.22 3.05 -12.37
N LYS A 35 2.66 4.30 -12.52
CA LYS A 35 3.83 4.66 -13.32
C LYS A 35 5.09 4.39 -12.51
N LEU A 36 5.55 3.15 -12.49
CA LEU A 36 6.67 2.68 -11.66
C LEU A 36 8.00 3.35 -12.03
N GLU A 37 8.17 3.69 -13.32
CA GLU A 37 9.34 4.43 -13.83
C GLU A 37 9.53 5.83 -13.21
N LEU A 38 8.49 6.37 -12.55
CA LEU A 38 8.59 7.63 -11.82
C LEU A 38 9.12 7.46 -10.39
N ILE A 39 9.25 6.23 -9.87
CA ILE A 39 9.75 5.98 -8.52
C ILE A 39 11.19 6.52 -8.37
N PRO A 40 12.17 6.19 -9.24
CA PRO A 40 13.55 6.67 -9.07
C PRO A 40 13.65 8.20 -8.99
N HIS A 41 12.88 8.91 -9.82
CA HIS A 41 12.79 10.37 -9.80
C HIS A 41 12.29 10.89 -8.45
N LYS A 42 11.20 10.29 -7.95
CA LYS A 42 10.60 10.62 -6.64
C LYS A 42 11.50 10.30 -5.46
N LEU A 43 12.39 9.31 -5.58
CA LEU A 43 13.37 8.97 -4.55
C LEU A 43 14.53 9.97 -4.56
N LYS A 44 15.03 10.29 -5.76
CA LYS A 44 16.10 11.27 -5.97
C LYS A 44 15.73 12.65 -5.40
N ASP A 45 14.51 13.12 -5.65
CA ASP A 45 14.01 14.40 -5.11
C ASP A 45 14.01 14.44 -3.57
N ARG A 46 13.98 13.28 -2.91
CA ARG A 46 13.99 13.13 -1.45
C ARG A 46 15.33 12.67 -0.88
N GLY A 47 16.35 12.46 -1.74
CA GLY A 47 17.67 11.99 -1.33
C GLY A 47 17.72 10.52 -0.88
N TYR A 48 16.77 9.68 -1.31
CA TYR A 48 16.74 8.25 -0.96
C TYR A 48 17.23 7.38 -2.12
N SER A 49 17.89 6.26 -1.78
CA SER A 49 18.24 5.21 -2.75
C SER A 49 17.06 4.27 -3.01
N LEU A 50 17.12 3.56 -4.13
CA LEU A 50 16.15 2.51 -4.46
C LEU A 50 16.19 1.37 -3.45
N ASP A 51 17.39 0.90 -3.07
CA ASP A 51 17.55 -0.18 -2.10
C ASP A 51 16.95 0.18 -0.73
N TYR A 52 17.17 1.42 -0.27
CA TYR A 52 16.59 1.89 0.99
C TYR A 52 15.06 1.92 0.92
N PHE A 53 14.50 2.38 -0.21
CA PHE A 53 13.06 2.34 -0.44
C PHE A 53 12.51 0.91 -0.43
N LEU A 54 13.17 -0.03 -1.13
CA LEU A 54 12.74 -1.43 -1.21
C LEU A 54 12.78 -2.12 0.16
N ASN A 55 13.84 -1.90 0.94
CA ASN A 55 13.95 -2.44 2.30
C ASN A 55 12.80 -1.95 3.18
N LEU A 56 12.52 -0.64 3.18
CA LEU A 56 11.39 -0.10 3.94
C LEU A 56 10.04 -0.61 3.44
N PHE A 57 9.88 -0.79 2.12
CA PHE A 57 8.65 -1.33 1.55
C PHE A 57 8.42 -2.77 2.03
N ASP A 58 9.47 -3.60 2.01
CA ASP A 58 9.43 -4.99 2.46
C ASP A 58 9.15 -5.10 3.98
N GLU A 59 9.78 -4.25 4.80
CA GLU A 59 9.49 -4.18 6.24
C GLU A 59 8.02 -3.86 6.52
N ARG A 60 7.43 -2.93 5.76
CA ARG A 60 6.02 -2.53 5.89
C ARG A 60 5.09 -3.64 5.43
N LEU A 61 5.45 -4.34 4.36
CA LEU A 61 4.71 -5.49 3.86
C LEU A 61 4.72 -6.64 4.88
N LEU A 62 5.89 -6.93 5.46
CA LEU A 62 6.04 -7.95 6.49
C LEU A 62 5.16 -7.63 7.71
N LEU A 63 5.21 -6.37 8.19
CA LEU A 63 4.41 -5.92 9.32
C LEU A 63 2.90 -6.15 9.09
N ILE A 64 2.39 -5.78 7.91
CA ILE A 64 0.98 -5.93 7.57
C ILE A 64 0.57 -7.41 7.45
N LYS A 65 1.48 -8.28 7.03
CA LYS A 65 1.25 -9.72 6.90
C LYS A 65 1.27 -10.44 8.26
N GLU A 66 2.19 -10.07 9.15
CA GLU A 66 2.46 -10.82 10.38
C GLU A 66 1.67 -10.33 11.59
N HIS A 67 1.17 -9.09 11.60
CA HIS A 67 0.45 -8.53 12.74
C HIS A 67 -1.07 -8.51 12.51
N PRO A 68 -1.86 -9.39 13.17
CA PRO A 68 -3.31 -9.47 13.00
C PRO A 68 -4.05 -8.18 13.32
N ASP A 69 -3.50 -7.38 14.24
CA ASP A 69 -4.07 -6.09 14.65
C ASP A 69 -4.19 -5.10 13.47
N CYS A 70 -3.35 -5.24 12.44
CA CYS A 70 -3.41 -4.40 11.24
C CYS A 70 -4.76 -4.49 10.53
N VAL A 71 -5.42 -5.65 10.56
CA VAL A 71 -6.76 -5.83 9.98
C VAL A 71 -7.78 -4.99 10.74
N VAL A 72 -7.71 -5.04 12.07
CA VAL A 72 -8.64 -4.33 12.96
C VAL A 72 -8.45 -2.82 12.82
N GLU A 73 -7.20 -2.36 12.88
CA GLU A 73 -6.87 -0.95 12.72
C GLU A 73 -7.25 -0.42 11.33
N PHE A 74 -7.02 -1.20 10.27
CA PHE A 74 -7.45 -0.87 8.93
C PHE A 74 -8.97 -0.67 8.86
N LYS A 75 -9.75 -1.63 9.39
CA LYS A 75 -11.22 -1.54 9.41
C LYS A 75 -11.69 -0.31 10.18
N GLN A 76 -11.12 -0.06 11.36
CA GLN A 76 -11.43 1.11 12.17
C GLN A 76 -11.10 2.43 11.45
N GLU A 77 -9.99 2.50 10.73
CA GLU A 77 -9.64 3.68 9.93
C GLU A 77 -10.65 3.87 8.79
N MET A 78 -11.04 2.78 8.09
CA MET A 78 -11.93 2.87 6.93
C MET A 78 -13.37 3.28 7.29
N ILE A 79 -13.89 2.84 8.43
CA ILE A 79 -15.22 3.23 8.90
C ILE A 79 -15.34 4.75 9.11
N ARG A 80 -14.24 5.45 9.39
CA ARG A 80 -14.22 6.92 9.54
C ARG A 80 -14.35 7.68 8.21
N PHE A 81 -14.12 7.01 7.08
CA PHE A 81 -14.04 7.67 5.77
C PHE A 81 -15.03 7.13 4.74
N LEU A 82 -15.57 5.92 4.91
CA LEU A 82 -16.45 5.26 3.95
C LEU A 82 -17.91 5.31 4.42
N SER A 83 -18.84 5.28 3.47
CA SER A 83 -20.27 5.16 3.79
C SER A 83 -20.61 3.75 4.29
N ALA A 84 -21.72 3.61 5.03
CA ALA A 84 -22.21 2.33 5.54
C ALA A 84 -22.35 1.26 4.44
N GLU A 85 -22.77 1.66 3.23
CA GLU A 85 -22.87 0.76 2.07
C GLU A 85 -21.49 0.20 1.64
N HIS A 86 -20.46 1.04 1.59
CA HIS A 86 -19.12 0.59 1.21
C HIS A 86 -18.47 -0.30 2.28
N ILE A 87 -18.77 -0.04 3.56
CA ILE A 87 -18.26 -0.84 4.68
C ILE A 87 -18.81 -2.27 4.57
N SER A 88 -20.13 -2.44 4.46
CA SER A 88 -20.75 -3.77 4.41
C SER A 88 -20.40 -4.56 3.15
N ARG A 89 -20.29 -3.86 2.00
CA ARG A 89 -20.00 -4.53 0.72
C ARG A 89 -18.54 -4.94 0.58
N ILE A 90 -17.60 -4.18 1.12
CA ILE A 90 -16.17 -4.32 0.79
C ILE A 90 -15.33 -4.57 2.06
N VAL A 91 -15.42 -3.70 3.07
CA VAL A 91 -14.55 -3.75 4.26
C VAL A 91 -14.81 -4.98 5.12
N GLU A 92 -16.06 -5.45 5.17
CA GLU A 92 -16.45 -6.62 5.95
C GLU A 92 -16.14 -7.97 5.26
N GLN A 93 -15.71 -7.95 3.99
CA GLN A 93 -15.34 -9.16 3.25
C GLN A 93 -14.10 -9.81 3.86
N GLU A 94 -14.20 -11.08 4.25
CA GLU A 94 -13.11 -11.84 4.90
C GLU A 94 -11.83 -11.88 4.05
N GLN A 95 -11.98 -11.90 2.72
CA GLN A 95 -10.88 -12.02 1.77
C GLN A 95 -10.20 -10.68 1.44
N LEU A 96 -10.75 -9.55 1.87
CA LEU A 96 -10.23 -8.23 1.51
C LEU A 96 -8.77 -8.06 1.95
N TRP A 97 -8.45 -8.47 3.17
CA TRP A 97 -7.10 -8.29 3.71
C TRP A 97 -6.06 -9.16 2.97
N SER A 98 -6.41 -10.42 2.69
CA SER A 98 -5.58 -11.32 1.90
C SER A 98 -5.34 -10.75 0.50
N PHE A 99 -6.36 -10.16 -0.12
CA PHE A 99 -6.21 -9.48 -1.40
C PHE A 99 -5.27 -8.26 -1.32
N ILE A 100 -5.44 -7.41 -0.31
CA ILE A 100 -4.60 -6.21 -0.13
C ILE A 100 -3.12 -6.60 0.05
N THR A 101 -2.83 -7.59 0.89
CA THR A 101 -1.46 -8.05 1.15
C THR A 101 -0.83 -8.68 -0.08
N TYR A 102 -1.58 -9.49 -0.82
CA TYR A 102 -1.17 -10.03 -2.11
C TYR A 102 -0.88 -8.92 -3.13
N LEU A 103 -1.77 -7.93 -3.24
CA LEU A 103 -1.60 -6.81 -4.17
C LEU A 103 -0.34 -6.00 -3.86
N LEU A 104 -0.08 -5.69 -2.59
CA LEU A 104 1.12 -4.96 -2.19
C LEU A 104 2.40 -5.75 -2.47
N GLU A 105 2.37 -7.06 -2.28
CA GLU A 105 3.47 -7.96 -2.64
C GLU A 105 3.73 -7.99 -4.15
N ASP A 106 2.68 -8.16 -4.97
CA ASP A 106 2.79 -8.09 -6.43
C ASP A 106 3.41 -6.76 -6.88
N LEU A 107 2.93 -5.65 -6.33
CA LEU A 107 3.45 -4.32 -6.65
C LEU A 107 4.92 -4.17 -6.23
N GLY A 108 5.29 -4.66 -5.04
CA GLY A 108 6.69 -4.70 -4.59
C GLY A 108 7.59 -5.48 -5.54
N ASN A 109 7.16 -6.68 -5.96
CA ASN A 109 7.89 -7.51 -6.91
C ASN A 109 7.99 -6.86 -8.29
N ARG A 110 6.94 -6.20 -8.77
CA ARG A 110 6.96 -5.46 -10.05
C ARG A 110 7.89 -4.26 -10.01
N ILE A 111 7.99 -3.57 -8.87
CA ILE A 111 8.96 -2.49 -8.67
C ILE A 111 10.38 -3.06 -8.76
N LYS A 112 10.68 -4.13 -8.02
CA LYS A 112 11.99 -4.81 -8.05
C LYS A 112 12.35 -5.21 -9.48
N ASN A 113 11.50 -6.00 -10.14
CA ASN A 113 11.76 -6.51 -11.49
C ASN A 113 11.92 -5.42 -12.56
N LYS A 114 11.30 -4.24 -12.38
CA LYS A 114 11.35 -3.15 -13.36
C LYS A 114 12.50 -2.17 -13.12
N LEU A 115 13.01 -2.09 -11.88
CA LEU A 115 13.98 -1.06 -11.47
C LEU A 115 15.31 -1.63 -10.96
N SER A 116 15.40 -2.93 -10.71
CA SER A 116 16.64 -3.69 -10.56
C SER A 116 17.26 -3.98 -11.91
#